data_AF-A0A4Y8S772-F1
#
_entry.id   AF-A0A4Y8S772-F1
#
_cell.length_a   1.000
_cell.length_b   1.000
_cell.length_c   1.000
_cell.angle_alpha   90.00
_cell.angle_beta   90.00
_cell.angle_gamma   90.00
#
_symmetry.space_group_name_H-M   'P 1'
#
loop_
_entity.id
_entity.type
_entity.pdbx_description
1 polymer ?
#
loop_
_entity_poly.entity_id
_entity_poly.type
_entity_poly.pdbx_seq_one_letter_code
_entity_poly.pdbx_strand_id
1 'polypeptide(L)'
;MQKACFLTLMLAMAICLGCAHSKRLYTSDCAEGIVFKKVSYANLVDSIKYYNLQYVEISGRYTEGKNLSALVNDSLYDVHGNSRALWVNFTQDCPLYLAGTQKGFFDAEDGSYTHMNNRMVTLRGRVDVKMKGHLKEYRGAIDQVSYVELH
;
A
#
# COMPACT_ATOMS: atom_id res chain seq x y z
N MET A 1 23.64 39.80 31.78
CA MET A 1 23.03 39.56 30.46
C MET A 1 23.27 38.11 29.97
N GLN A 2 22.98 37.09 30.79
CA GLN A 2 23.26 35.67 30.45
C GLN A 2 22.00 34.78 30.41
N LYS A 3 20.87 35.25 30.92
CA LYS A 3 19.62 34.46 31.03
C LYS A 3 18.80 34.44 29.73
N ALA A 4 18.96 35.44 28.86
CA ALA A 4 18.19 35.55 27.62
C ALA A 4 18.66 34.57 26.53
N CYS A 5 19.93 34.14 26.55
CA CYS A 5 20.49 33.26 25.52
C CYS A 5 20.07 31.78 25.71
N PHE A 6 19.77 31.38 26.95
CA PHE A 6 19.38 30.01 27.27
C PHE A 6 17.94 29.68 26.85
N LEU A 7 17.05 30.69 26.87
CA LEU A 7 15.63 30.50 26.57
C LEU A 7 15.37 30.32 25.06
N THR A 8 16.14 31.02 24.22
CA THR A 8 16.07 30.89 22.75
C THR A 8 16.62 29.54 22.26
N LEU A 9 17.62 28.98 22.94
CA LEU A 9 18.20 27.69 22.59
C LEU A 9 17.24 26.52 22.90
N MET A 10 16.49 26.59 24.00
CA MET A 10 15.44 25.62 24.35
C MET A 10 14.25 25.65 23.38
N LEU A 11 13.84 26.84 22.93
CA LEU A 11 12.71 26.98 22.00
C LEU A 11 13.04 26.46 20.59
N ALA A 12 14.31 26.59 20.17
CA ALA A 12 14.78 26.04 18.90
C ALA A 12 14.85 24.49 18.90
N MET A 13 15.11 23.86 20.05
CA MET A 13 15.09 22.39 20.17
C MET A 13 13.67 21.79 20.13
N ALA A 14 12.64 22.54 20.56
CA ALA A 14 11.26 22.06 20.53
C ALA A 14 10.67 21.97 19.10
N ILE A 15 11.18 22.75 18.15
CA ILE A 15 10.71 22.76 16.75
C ILE A 15 11.28 21.58 15.95
N CYS A 16 12.34 20.93 16.46
CA CYS A 16 12.97 19.77 15.82
C CYS A 16 12.43 18.41 16.27
N LEU A 17 11.39 18.37 17.11
CA LEU A 17 10.65 17.13 17.41
C LEU A 17 9.74 16.77 16.24
N GLY A 18 10.39 16.35 15.17
CA GLY A 18 9.98 15.37 14.18
C GLY A 18 8.50 15.28 13.86
N CYS A 19 8.15 15.71 12.65
CA CYS A 19 7.03 15.16 11.91
C CYS A 19 7.31 13.65 11.68
N ALA A 20 7.02 12.82 12.67
CA ALA A 20 7.05 11.37 12.52
C ALA A 20 5.85 11.01 11.66
N HIS A 21 6.06 10.80 10.35
CA HIS A 21 5.05 10.20 9.50
C HIS A 21 4.75 8.81 10.10
N SER A 22 3.62 8.68 10.80
CA SER A 22 3.29 7.43 11.46
C SER A 22 2.96 6.41 10.38
N LYS A 23 3.79 5.37 10.29
CA LYS A 23 3.50 4.20 9.48
C LYS A 23 2.13 3.65 9.89
N ARG A 24 1.19 3.61 8.96
CA ARG A 24 -0.13 3.01 9.20
C ARG A 24 -0.11 1.60 8.65
N LEU A 25 -0.41 0.65 9.51
CA LEU A 25 -0.45 -0.76 9.19
C LEU A 25 -1.88 -1.27 9.28
N TYR A 26 -2.38 -1.86 8.20
CA TYR A 26 -3.67 -2.54 8.17
C TYR A 26 -3.48 -4.03 7.94
N THR A 27 -4.23 -4.85 8.67
CA THR A 27 -4.15 -6.30 8.63
C THR A 27 -5.53 -6.94 8.55
N SER A 28 -5.59 -8.14 7.98
CA SER A 28 -6.77 -9.00 7.91
C SER A 28 -6.38 -10.43 8.27
N ASP A 29 -7.31 -11.18 8.84
CA ASP A 29 -7.09 -12.57 9.24
C ASP A 29 -7.31 -13.57 8.07
N CYS A 30 -7.70 -13.08 6.89
CA CYS A 30 -8.10 -13.94 5.77
C CYS A 30 -6.98 -14.81 5.15
N ALA A 31 -5.73 -14.60 5.58
CA ALA A 31 -4.57 -15.39 5.15
C ALA A 31 -3.62 -15.67 6.34
N GLU A 32 -4.18 -15.90 7.53
CA GLU A 32 -3.41 -16.27 8.71
C GLU A 32 -2.63 -17.59 8.47
N GLY A 33 -1.37 -17.65 8.94
CA GLY A 33 -0.50 -18.81 8.78
C GLY A 33 0.08 -19.01 7.37
N ILE A 34 -0.28 -18.18 6.39
CA ILE A 34 0.29 -18.25 5.04
C ILE A 34 1.67 -17.60 5.01
N VAL A 35 2.62 -18.26 4.33
CA VAL A 35 3.95 -17.72 4.05
C VAL A 35 3.90 -16.90 2.77
N PHE A 36 4.19 -15.61 2.88
CA PHE A 36 4.22 -14.69 1.75
C PHE A 36 5.61 -14.66 1.11
N LYS A 37 5.66 -14.88 -0.20
CA LYS A 37 6.92 -14.75 -0.95
C LYS A 37 7.21 -13.27 -1.20
N LYS A 38 8.28 -12.76 -0.60
CA LYS A 38 8.76 -11.41 -0.88
C LYS A 38 9.34 -11.33 -2.29
N VAL A 39 8.83 -10.40 -3.08
CA VAL A 39 9.23 -10.22 -4.49
C VAL A 39 9.29 -8.75 -4.83
N SER A 40 10.28 -8.35 -5.63
CA SER A 40 10.34 -6.98 -6.16
C SER A 40 9.24 -6.78 -7.21
N TYR A 41 8.77 -5.54 -7.35
CA TYR A 41 7.74 -5.22 -8.33
C TYR A 41 8.10 -5.66 -9.76
N ALA A 42 9.31 -5.30 -10.20
CA ALA A 42 9.80 -5.65 -11.54
C ALA A 42 9.79 -7.17 -11.76
N ASN A 43 10.33 -7.94 -10.83
CA ASN A 43 10.36 -9.40 -10.94
C ASN A 43 8.96 -10.00 -10.97
N LEU A 44 8.01 -9.47 -10.18
CA LEU A 44 6.64 -9.97 -10.20
C LEU A 44 5.96 -9.68 -11.54
N VAL A 45 6.06 -8.46 -12.07
CA VAL A 45 5.39 -8.09 -13.33
C VAL A 45 5.96 -8.82 -14.54
N ASP A 46 7.29 -8.93 -14.62
CA ASP A 46 7.97 -9.58 -15.74
C ASP A 46 7.69 -11.10 -15.77
N SER A 47 7.55 -11.71 -14.59
CA SER A 47 7.40 -13.15 -14.41
C SER A 47 6.04 -13.57 -13.85
N ILE A 48 5.00 -12.73 -13.96
CA ILE A 48 3.74 -12.88 -13.22
C ILE A 48 3.08 -14.25 -13.38
N LYS A 49 3.24 -14.87 -14.56
CA LYS A 49 2.65 -16.18 -14.89
C LYS A 49 3.11 -17.28 -13.93
N TYR A 50 4.33 -17.15 -13.39
CA TYR A 50 4.91 -18.11 -12.44
C TYR A 50 4.46 -17.88 -10.99
N TYR A 51 3.73 -16.79 -10.73
CA TYR A 51 3.20 -16.45 -9.41
C TYR A 51 1.69 -16.68 -9.32
N ASN A 52 1.03 -17.18 -10.36
CA ASN A 52 -0.41 -17.36 -10.35
C ASN A 52 -0.86 -18.21 -9.14
N LEU A 53 -1.84 -17.69 -8.39
CA LEU A 53 -2.39 -18.21 -7.14
C LEU A 53 -1.40 -18.29 -5.96
N GLN A 54 -0.21 -17.70 -6.07
CA GLN A 54 0.74 -17.63 -4.97
C GLN A 54 0.53 -16.36 -4.15
N TYR A 55 0.80 -16.47 -2.85
CA TYR A 55 0.79 -15.35 -1.93
C TYR A 55 2.13 -14.62 -1.94
N VAL A 56 2.10 -13.31 -2.13
CA VAL A 56 3.29 -12.48 -2.27
C VAL A 56 3.26 -11.28 -1.34
N GLU A 57 4.44 -10.81 -0.95
CA GLU A 57 4.67 -9.49 -0.37
C GLU A 57 5.36 -8.63 -1.43
N ILE A 58 4.74 -7.51 -1.78
CA ILE A 58 5.21 -6.61 -2.83
C ILE A 58 5.07 -5.16 -2.39
N SER A 59 6.06 -4.35 -2.74
CA SER A 59 6.01 -2.90 -2.58
C SER A 59 5.88 -2.20 -3.92
N GLY A 60 5.17 -1.08 -3.94
CA GLY A 60 5.01 -0.22 -5.10
C GLY A 60 4.25 1.06 -4.72
N ARG A 61 4.04 1.94 -5.69
CA ARG A 61 3.20 3.11 -5.50
C ARG A 61 1.76 2.74 -5.79
N TYR A 62 0.87 3.11 -4.88
CA TYR A 62 -0.55 2.91 -5.06
C TYR A 62 -1.15 4.10 -5.82
N THR A 63 -2.02 3.82 -6.78
CA THR A 63 -2.75 4.83 -7.54
C THR A 63 -4.23 4.50 -7.49
N GLU A 64 -5.03 5.49 -7.12
CA GLU A 64 -6.49 5.37 -7.00
C GLU A 64 -7.21 6.38 -7.89
N GLY A 65 -8.45 6.04 -8.27
CA GLY A 65 -9.33 6.89 -9.04
C GLY A 65 -10.70 6.25 -9.15
N LYS A 66 -11.65 6.91 -9.84
CA LYS A 66 -13.07 6.49 -9.88
C LYS A 66 -13.28 5.00 -10.20
N ASN A 67 -12.43 4.43 -11.07
CA ASN A 67 -12.41 3.00 -11.39
C ASN A 67 -10.98 2.41 -11.31
N LEU A 68 -10.08 3.07 -10.60
CA LEU A 68 -8.65 2.72 -10.59
C LEU A 68 -8.26 2.30 -9.17
N SER A 69 -7.72 1.09 -9.04
CA SER A 69 -7.05 0.60 -7.84
C SER A 69 -5.85 -0.21 -8.32
N ALA A 70 -4.70 0.46 -8.41
CA ALA A 70 -3.52 -0.09 -9.05
C ALA A 70 -2.28 0.07 -8.19
N LEU A 71 -1.44 -0.96 -8.20
CA LEU A 71 -0.07 -0.88 -7.76
C LEU A 71 0.81 -0.70 -8.99
N VAL A 72 1.69 0.29 -8.96
CA VAL A 72 2.58 0.66 -10.05
C VAL A 72 4.03 0.76 -9.57
N ASN A 73 4.98 0.74 -10.51
CA ASN A 73 6.37 1.05 -10.23
C ASN A 73 6.64 2.54 -10.50
N ASP A 74 7.28 3.22 -9.55
CA ASP A 74 7.63 4.66 -9.59
C ASP A 74 8.32 5.11 -10.87
N SER A 75 9.13 4.25 -11.49
CA SER A 75 9.95 4.63 -12.64
C SER A 75 9.38 4.23 -14.00
N LEU A 76 8.33 3.41 -14.06
CA LEU A 76 7.91 2.72 -15.30
C LEU A 76 6.45 2.96 -15.70
N TYR A 77 5.63 3.58 -14.84
CA TYR A 77 4.21 3.77 -15.15
C TYR A 77 3.99 4.74 -16.32
N ASP A 78 4.68 5.88 -16.33
CA ASP A 78 4.55 6.90 -17.38
C ASP A 78 4.98 6.39 -18.77
N VAL A 79 5.79 5.33 -18.82
CA VAL A 79 6.39 4.79 -20.06
C VAL A 79 5.55 3.66 -20.67
N HIS A 80 4.83 2.89 -19.86
CA HIS A 80 4.19 1.64 -20.32
C HIS A 80 2.71 1.47 -19.92
N GLY A 81 2.14 2.43 -19.18
CA GLY A 81 0.73 2.46 -18.80
C GLY A 81 0.26 1.21 -18.05
N ASN A 82 -1.04 0.88 -18.19
CA ASN A 82 -1.72 -0.19 -17.45
C ASN A 82 -1.12 -1.60 -17.68
N SER A 83 -0.41 -1.81 -18.79
CA SER A 83 0.21 -3.10 -19.14
C SER A 83 1.31 -3.55 -18.16
N ARG A 84 1.85 -2.61 -17.38
CA ARG A 84 2.83 -2.86 -16.31
C ARG A 84 2.31 -2.54 -14.92
N ALA A 85 1.00 -2.29 -14.78
CA ALA A 85 0.33 -2.12 -13.50
C ALA A 85 -0.28 -3.45 -13.03
N LEU A 86 -0.41 -3.60 -11.72
CA LEU A 86 -1.16 -4.67 -11.08
C LEU A 86 -2.45 -4.10 -10.51
N TRP A 87 -3.57 -4.74 -10.82
CA TRP A 87 -4.84 -4.39 -10.18
C TRP A 87 -4.78 -4.81 -8.71
N VAL A 88 -5.24 -3.96 -7.79
CA VAL A 88 -5.36 -4.32 -6.38
C VAL A 88 -6.84 -4.55 -6.10
N ASN A 89 -7.18 -5.77 -5.68
CA ASN A 89 -8.55 -6.15 -5.42
C ASN A 89 -8.79 -6.23 -3.91
N PHE A 90 -9.34 -5.15 -3.37
CA PHE A 90 -9.86 -5.16 -2.02
C PHE A 90 -11.28 -5.74 -2.04
N THR A 91 -11.51 -6.78 -1.25
CA THR A 91 -12.81 -7.46 -1.14
C THR A 91 -13.33 -7.39 0.28
N GLN A 92 -14.65 -7.55 0.44
CA GLN A 92 -15.26 -7.63 1.78
C GLN A 92 -14.94 -8.95 2.48
N ASP A 93 -14.50 -9.98 1.75
CA ASP A 93 -14.09 -11.28 2.30
C ASP A 93 -12.75 -11.20 3.07
N CYS A 94 -11.94 -10.19 2.77
CA CYS A 94 -10.67 -9.87 3.44
C CYS A 94 -10.72 -8.44 4.00
N PRO A 95 -11.53 -8.18 5.05
CA PRO A 95 -11.64 -6.84 5.61
C PRO A 95 -10.32 -6.47 6.29
N LEU A 96 -9.80 -5.30 5.95
CA LEU A 96 -8.57 -4.76 6.51
C LEU A 96 -8.90 -3.79 7.66
N TYR A 97 -8.22 -3.95 8.78
CA TYR A 97 -8.36 -3.08 9.95
C TYR A 97 -7.02 -2.49 10.36
N LEU A 98 -7.02 -1.25 10.83
CA LEU A 98 -5.84 -0.61 11.37
C LEU A 98 -5.36 -1.42 12.59
N ALA A 99 -4.11 -1.87 12.55
CA ALA A 99 -3.53 -2.78 13.52
C ALA A 99 -3.73 -2.28 14.97
N GLY A 100 -4.24 -3.16 15.83
CA GLY A 100 -4.57 -2.84 17.23
C GLY A 100 -5.89 -2.07 17.42
N THR A 101 -6.68 -1.88 16.37
CA THR A 101 -7.99 -1.20 16.42
C THR A 101 -9.04 -1.95 15.60
N GLN A 102 -10.30 -1.53 15.72
CA GLN A 102 -11.40 -2.01 14.86
C GLN A 102 -11.72 -1.04 13.72
N LYS A 103 -10.86 -0.05 13.46
CA LYS A 103 -11.07 0.93 12.40
C LYS A 103 -10.77 0.30 11.05
N GLY A 104 -11.77 0.20 10.18
CA GLY A 104 -11.62 -0.37 8.85
C GLY A 104 -10.73 0.47 7.95
N PHE A 105 -10.10 -0.17 6.97
CA PHE A 105 -9.24 0.47 5.98
C PHE A 105 -9.98 1.50 5.12
N PHE A 106 -11.27 1.28 4.88
CA PHE A 106 -12.16 2.18 4.15
C PHE A 106 -12.98 3.10 5.07
N ASP A 107 -12.81 3.01 6.39
CA ASP A 107 -13.51 3.86 7.35
C ASP A 107 -12.69 5.16 7.55
N ALA A 108 -12.97 6.21 6.78
CA ALA A 108 -12.42 7.53 7.10
C ALA A 108 -13.23 8.25 8.18
N GLU A 109 -12.57 9.19 8.86
CA GLU A 109 -13.18 10.06 9.88
C GLU A 109 -14.11 11.12 9.29
N ASP A 110 -14.08 11.33 7.97
CA ASP A 110 -14.83 12.36 7.23
C ASP A 110 -15.64 11.81 6.04
N GLY A 111 -15.73 10.48 5.89
CA GLY A 111 -16.40 9.83 4.76
C GLY A 111 -15.60 9.80 3.45
N SER A 112 -14.32 10.22 3.45
CA SER A 112 -13.39 9.96 2.36
C SER A 112 -12.85 8.53 2.39
N TYR A 113 -12.04 8.10 1.42
CA TYR A 113 -11.27 6.85 1.56
C TYR A 113 -9.93 7.18 2.22
N THR A 114 -9.31 6.23 2.95
CA THR A 114 -7.93 6.39 3.41
C THR A 114 -7.07 6.79 2.21
N HIS A 115 -6.57 8.03 2.19
CA HIS A 115 -5.83 8.59 1.06
C HIS A 115 -4.49 7.87 0.87
N MET A 116 -4.52 6.77 0.14
CA MET A 116 -3.35 6.01 -0.27
C MET A 116 -2.83 6.46 -1.64
N ASN A 117 -3.58 7.29 -2.35
CA ASN A 117 -3.17 7.73 -3.68
C ASN A 117 -1.77 8.31 -3.66
N ASN A 118 -0.97 7.90 -4.64
CA ASN A 118 0.39 8.38 -4.85
C ASN A 118 1.33 8.13 -3.66
N ARG A 119 1.01 7.17 -2.78
CA ARG A 119 1.88 6.75 -1.68
C ARG A 119 2.59 5.44 -2.01
N MET A 120 3.78 5.29 -1.47
CA MET A 120 4.45 4.00 -1.43
C MET A 120 3.76 3.11 -0.41
N VAL A 121 3.44 1.88 -0.83
CA VAL A 121 2.77 0.90 0.00
C VAL A 121 3.46 -0.46 -0.11
N THR A 122 3.36 -1.25 0.95
CA THR A 122 3.64 -2.69 0.92
C THR A 122 2.33 -3.44 1.08
N LEU A 123 2.05 -4.34 0.14
CA LEU A 123 0.86 -5.18 0.12
C LEU A 123 1.24 -6.64 0.32
N ARG A 124 0.38 -7.38 1.02
CA ARG A 124 0.37 -8.84 0.96
C ARG A 124 -0.98 -9.34 0.44
N GLY A 125 -0.93 -10.27 -0.49
CA GLY A 125 -2.12 -10.86 -1.10
C GLY A 125 -1.77 -11.99 -2.07
N ARG A 126 -2.79 -12.57 -2.69
CA ARG A 126 -2.68 -13.64 -3.68
C ARG A 126 -2.63 -13.05 -5.08
N VAL A 127 -1.67 -13.48 -5.88
CA VAL A 127 -1.62 -13.10 -7.29
C VAL A 127 -2.67 -13.89 -8.08
N ASP A 128 -3.47 -13.22 -8.90
CA ASP A 128 -4.36 -13.85 -9.87
C ASP A 128 -4.10 -13.26 -11.26
N VAL A 129 -3.59 -14.07 -12.19
CA VAL A 129 -3.26 -13.61 -13.56
C VAL A 129 -4.46 -13.60 -14.50
N LYS A 130 -5.56 -14.25 -14.12
CA LYS A 130 -6.83 -14.25 -14.86
C LYS A 130 -7.62 -13.00 -14.56
N MET A 131 -7.51 -12.49 -13.33
CA MET A 131 -8.11 -11.22 -12.93
C MET A 131 -7.26 -10.04 -13.40
N LYS A 132 -7.84 -9.17 -14.23
CA LYS A 132 -7.13 -8.05 -14.87
C LYS A 132 -7.85 -6.72 -14.70
N GLY A 133 -8.52 -6.53 -13.56
CA GLY A 133 -9.37 -5.38 -13.29
C GLY A 133 -10.56 -5.24 -14.25
N HIS A 134 -11.33 -4.17 -14.09
CA HIS A 134 -12.57 -3.95 -14.85
C HIS A 134 -12.36 -3.76 -16.36
N LEU A 135 -11.24 -3.16 -16.79
CA LEU A 135 -10.90 -2.95 -18.21
C LEU A 135 -10.14 -4.10 -18.86
N LYS A 136 -9.73 -5.12 -18.10
CA LYS A 136 -8.86 -6.23 -18.57
C LYS A 136 -7.47 -5.81 -19.09
N GLU A 137 -7.01 -4.62 -18.70
CA GLU A 137 -5.75 -4.02 -19.19
C GLU A 137 -4.54 -4.30 -18.30
N TYR A 138 -4.77 -4.74 -17.05
CA TYR A 138 -3.71 -4.98 -16.07
C TYR A 138 -3.01 -6.31 -16.34
N ARG A 139 -1.76 -6.42 -15.84
CA ARG A 139 -0.96 -7.64 -16.02
C ARG A 139 -1.52 -8.84 -15.23
N GLY A 140 -2.17 -8.54 -14.11
CA GLY A 140 -2.87 -9.44 -13.21
C GLY A 140 -3.40 -8.64 -12.03
N ALA A 141 -3.90 -9.33 -11.01
CA ALA A 141 -4.37 -8.72 -9.77
C ALA A 141 -3.61 -9.25 -8.55
N ILE A 142 -3.55 -8.42 -7.50
CA ILE A 142 -3.33 -8.83 -6.13
C ILE A 142 -4.71 -8.90 -5.47
N ASP A 143 -5.19 -10.12 -5.28
CA ASP A 143 -6.47 -10.48 -4.67
C ASP A 143 -6.26 -10.89 -3.22
N GLN A 144 -7.34 -10.99 -2.43
CA GLN A 144 -7.31 -11.39 -1.02
C GLN A 144 -6.23 -10.62 -0.23
N VAL A 145 -6.25 -9.28 -0.36
CA VAL A 145 -5.26 -8.42 0.29
C VAL A 145 -5.44 -8.50 1.80
N SER A 146 -4.43 -9.01 2.50
CA SER A 146 -4.48 -9.23 3.95
C SER A 146 -3.56 -8.32 4.77
N TYR A 147 -2.75 -7.51 4.09
CA TYR A 147 -1.81 -6.59 4.72
C TYR A 147 -1.62 -5.37 3.83
N VAL A 148 -1.63 -4.18 4.44
CA VAL A 148 -1.26 -2.92 3.81
C VAL A 148 -0.42 -2.09 4.79
N GLU A 149 0.82 -1.79 4.43
CA GLU A 149 1.66 -0.82 5.14
C GLU A 149 1.81 0.44 4.30
N LEU A 150 1.46 1.58 4.89
CA LEU A 150 1.66 2.91 4.32
C LEU A 150 3.00 3.49 4.81
N HIS A 151 3.87 3.87 3.87
CA HIS A 151 5.16 4.50 4.14
C HIS A 151 5.08 6.02 4.10
#